data_AF-A0AAV7KBH0-F1
#
_entry.id   AF-A0AAV7KBH0-F1
#
_cell.length_a   1.000
_cell.length_b   1.000
_cell.length_c   1.000
_cell.angle_alpha   90.00
_cell.angle_beta   90.00
_cell.angle_gamma   90.00
#
_symmetry.space_group_name_H-M   'P 1'
#
loop_
_entity.id
_entity.type
_entity.pdbx_description
1 polymer ?
#
loop_
_entity_poly.entity_id
_entity_poly.type
_entity_poly.pdbx_seq_one_letter_code
_entity_poly.pdbx_strand_id
1 'polypeptide(L)'
;MIWREPIDHYTDYYFCLADIIGIISKTKKNICYPNLQSAIRPVEHSAEFKVPKPKKVSFDDDTIEYAMLDQDDEEFIPPPMPPDKTRLPHIINQSELNNLVRDLNLTKDQSELLGSRLKGWNLLDEETKVSFFRTRQSDFSVHFEMQGSLCYCNNVDCVMELLGV
;
A
#
# COMPACT_ATOMS: atom_id res chain seq x y z
N MET A 1 1.08 -15.83 20.05
CA MET A 1 2.50 -15.67 20.43
C MET A 1 2.68 -14.26 20.95
N ILE A 2 3.50 -14.09 21.98
CA ILE A 2 3.89 -12.78 22.50
C ILE A 2 5.23 -12.44 21.86
N TRP A 3 5.29 -11.30 21.17
CA TRP A 3 6.48 -10.84 20.47
C TRP A 3 7.13 -9.67 21.23
N ARG A 4 8.45 -9.67 21.29
CA ARG A 4 9.29 -8.62 21.87
C ARG A 4 10.43 -8.32 20.91
N GLU A 5 11.09 -7.19 21.12
CA GLU A 5 12.26 -6.83 20.34
C GLU A 5 13.38 -7.86 20.55
N PRO A 6 13.92 -8.46 19.47
CA PRO A 6 14.97 -9.47 19.57
C PRO A 6 16.30 -8.84 19.97
N ILE A 7 17.04 -9.53 20.84
CA ILE A 7 18.34 -9.05 21.33
C ILE A 7 19.42 -9.14 20.26
N ASP A 8 19.42 -10.23 19.47
CA ASP A 8 20.41 -10.49 18.44
C ASP A 8 19.87 -11.49 17.39
N HIS A 9 20.42 -11.41 16.17
CA HIS A 9 20.05 -12.23 15.01
C HIS A 9 20.45 -13.71 15.13
N TYR A 10 21.47 -14.02 15.92
CA TYR A 10 22.00 -15.39 16.00
C TYR A 10 21.33 -16.23 17.09
N THR A 11 20.84 -15.61 18.16
CA THR A 11 20.39 -16.32 19.36
C THR A 11 18.93 -16.05 19.74
N ASP A 12 18.36 -14.92 19.31
CA ASP A 12 17.03 -14.48 19.75
C ASP A 12 16.16 -13.98 18.59
N TYR A 13 16.51 -14.29 17.35
CA TYR A 13 15.69 -13.93 16.19
C TYR A 13 14.93 -15.14 15.65
N TYR A 14 13.63 -15.16 15.95
CA TYR A 14 12.73 -16.28 15.70
C TYR A 14 12.72 -16.81 14.26
N PHE A 15 12.77 -15.92 13.26
CA PHE A 15 12.73 -16.33 11.85
C PHE A 15 14.04 -16.98 11.38
N CYS A 16 15.19 -16.65 11.97
CA CYS A 16 16.46 -17.31 11.63
C CYS A 16 16.60 -18.66 12.32
N LEU A 17 15.96 -18.85 13.48
CA LEU A 17 16.09 -20.08 14.28
C LEU A 17 15.03 -21.13 13.94
N ALA A 18 13.88 -20.74 13.40
CA ALA A 18 12.91 -21.69 12.90
C ALA A 18 13.38 -22.24 11.53
N ASP A 19 13.92 -23.45 11.51
CA ASP A 19 14.23 -24.13 10.24
C ASP A 19 12.93 -24.50 9.53
N ILE A 20 12.59 -23.67 8.54
CA ILE A 20 11.39 -23.83 7.74
C ILE A 20 11.66 -24.27 6.30
N ILE A 21 12.92 -24.58 5.97
CA ILE A 21 13.32 -24.91 4.61
C ILE A 21 12.78 -26.31 4.26
N GLY A 22 12.06 -26.41 3.14
CA GLY A 22 11.53 -27.69 2.64
C GLY A 22 10.24 -28.16 3.31
N ILE A 23 9.56 -27.34 4.11
CA ILE A 23 8.25 -27.69 4.65
C ILE A 23 7.18 -27.61 3.56
N ILE A 24 6.37 -28.65 3.48
CA ILE A 24 5.16 -28.71 2.65
C ILE A 24 3.92 -28.87 3.54
N SER A 25 2.73 -28.70 2.97
CA SER A 25 1.46 -28.78 3.73
C SER A 25 1.30 -30.08 4.54
N LYS A 26 1.88 -31.19 4.07
CA LYS A 26 1.87 -32.49 4.76
C LYS A 26 2.84 -32.58 5.95
N THR A 27 3.94 -31.83 5.93
CA THR A 27 5.01 -31.86 6.95
C THR A 27 4.97 -30.67 7.91
N LYS A 28 4.06 -29.70 7.71
CA LYS A 28 3.90 -28.51 8.58
C LYS A 28 3.67 -28.79 10.06
N LYS A 29 3.18 -29.97 10.41
CA LYS A 29 2.98 -30.40 11.80
C LYS A 29 4.28 -30.78 12.52
N ASN A 30 5.36 -31.02 11.76
CA ASN A 30 6.68 -31.35 12.31
C ASN A 30 7.52 -30.12 12.62
N ILE A 31 6.99 -28.91 12.38
CA ILE A 31 7.72 -27.67 12.67
C ILE A 31 7.82 -27.52 14.18
N CYS A 32 9.04 -27.58 14.69
CA CYS A 32 9.32 -27.28 16.08
C CYS A 32 9.69 -25.81 16.21
N TYR A 33 8.76 -24.99 16.70
CA TYR A 33 9.04 -23.57 16.96
C TYR A 33 9.72 -23.41 18.32
N PRO A 34 10.95 -22.89 18.39
CA PRO A 34 11.62 -22.66 19.66
C PRO A 34 10.87 -21.59 20.48
N ASN A 35 10.96 -21.69 21.81
CA ASN A 35 10.46 -20.66 22.71
C ASN A 35 11.62 -19.70 23.00
N LEU A 36 11.54 -18.48 22.47
CA LEU A 36 12.60 -17.47 22.57
C LEU A 36 12.16 -16.32 23.46
N GLN A 37 13.08 -15.50 23.96
CA GLN A 37 12.71 -14.31 24.76
C GLN A 37 11.97 -13.29 23.90
N SER A 38 12.36 -13.17 22.63
CA SER A 38 11.69 -12.35 21.62
C SER A 38 10.35 -12.90 21.14
N ALA A 39 10.13 -14.22 21.25
CA ALA A 39 8.95 -14.89 20.70
C ALA A 39 8.51 -16.03 21.61
N ILE A 40 7.64 -15.70 22.56
CA ILE A 40 7.16 -16.63 23.58
C ILE A 40 5.80 -17.19 23.17
N ARG A 41 5.62 -18.51 23.28
CA ARG A 41 4.31 -19.15 23.08
C ARG A 41 3.33 -18.68 24.17
N PRO A 42 2.06 -18.45 23.85
CA PRO A 42 1.07 -18.14 24.87
C PRO A 42 1.05 -19.25 25.93
N VAL A 43 1.07 -18.85 27.19
CA VAL A 43 0.93 -19.76 28.33
C VAL A 43 -0.55 -20.15 28.42
N GLU A 44 -0.83 -21.43 28.67
CA GLU A 44 -2.19 -21.91 28.87
C GLU A 44 -2.82 -21.21 30.07
N HIS A 45 -4.07 -20.76 29.90
CA HIS A 45 -4.81 -20.11 30.97
C HIS A 45 -5.18 -21.14 32.04
N SER A 46 -4.80 -20.89 33.29
CA SER A 46 -5.13 -21.71 34.45
C SER A 46 -5.75 -20.83 35.54
N ALA A 47 -6.18 -21.43 36.65
CA ALA A 47 -6.71 -20.69 37.81
C ALA A 47 -5.70 -19.65 38.36
N GLU A 48 -4.40 -19.87 38.13
CA GLU A 48 -3.30 -18.96 38.48
C GLU A 48 -3.10 -17.85 37.44
N PHE A 49 -3.38 -18.13 36.15
CA PHE A 49 -3.26 -17.18 35.03
C PHE A 49 -4.64 -16.83 34.44
N LYS A 50 -5.44 -16.10 35.24
CA LYS A 50 -6.77 -15.65 34.83
C LYS A 50 -6.68 -14.77 33.58
N VAL A 51 -7.60 -14.98 32.64
CA VAL A 51 -7.75 -14.12 31.46
C VAL A 51 -7.92 -12.67 31.94
N PRO A 52 -7.07 -11.73 31.49
CA PRO A 52 -7.25 -10.33 31.81
C PRO A 52 -8.63 -9.88 31.35
N LYS A 53 -9.47 -9.44 32.28
CA LYS A 53 -10.74 -8.84 31.90
C LYS A 53 -10.43 -7.50 31.26
N PRO A 54 -10.94 -7.20 30.05
CA PRO A 54 -10.74 -5.90 29.43
C PRO A 54 -11.21 -4.82 30.40
N LYS A 55 -10.38 -3.79 30.60
CA LYS A 55 -10.79 -2.61 31.37
C LYS A 55 -11.96 -1.97 30.62
N LYS A 56 -13.09 -1.77 31.29
CA LYS A 56 -14.14 -0.89 30.79
C LYS A 56 -13.57 0.51 30.80
N VAL A 57 -13.06 0.96 29.65
CA VAL A 57 -12.60 2.33 29.47
C VAL A 57 -13.87 3.17 29.36
N SER A 58 -14.11 4.07 30.31
CA SER A 58 -15.06 5.15 30.11
C SER A 58 -14.43 6.09 29.10
N PHE A 59 -14.92 6.05 27.87
CA PHE A 59 -14.56 7.01 26.83
C PHE A 59 -15.28 8.32 27.15
N ASP A 60 -14.54 9.26 27.73
CA ASP A 60 -14.97 10.65 27.72
C ASP A 60 -14.67 11.21 26.32
N ASP A 61 -15.75 11.36 25.56
CA ASP A 61 -15.92 12.09 24.29
C ASP A 61 -15.26 11.52 23.01
N ASP A 62 -16.12 11.29 22.02
CA ASP A 62 -15.89 10.97 20.61
C ASP A 62 -15.08 9.71 20.25
N THR A 63 -15.59 8.51 20.52
CA THR A 63 -15.22 7.30 19.77
C THR A 63 -16.34 6.25 19.76
N ILE A 64 -16.68 5.77 18.57
CA ILE A 64 -17.78 4.85 18.24
C ILE A 64 -17.67 3.53 19.03
N GLU A 65 -18.70 3.28 19.83
CA GLU A 65 -18.89 2.08 20.64
C GLU A 65 -19.54 0.97 19.80
N TYR A 66 -18.76 -0.05 19.42
CA TYR A 66 -19.32 -1.33 18.96
C TYR A 66 -19.58 -2.21 20.18
N ALA A 67 -20.80 -2.14 20.70
CA ALA A 67 -21.28 -3.07 21.73
C ALA A 67 -21.52 -4.45 21.10
N MET A 68 -20.79 -5.47 21.57
CA MET A 68 -21.17 -6.86 21.35
C MET A 68 -22.29 -7.22 22.33
N LEU A 69 -23.51 -7.36 21.81
CA LEU A 69 -24.63 -7.97 22.50
C LEU A 69 -24.64 -9.46 22.16
N ASP A 70 -24.40 -10.29 23.18
CA ASP A 70 -24.86 -11.67 23.19
C ASP A 70 -26.38 -11.63 23.42
N GLN A 71 -27.19 -11.94 22.41
CA GLN A 71 -28.35 -12.85 22.50
C GLN A 71 -29.15 -12.95 21.19
N ASP A 72 -29.38 -14.21 20.83
CA ASP A 72 -30.47 -14.80 20.06
C ASP A 72 -30.57 -14.59 18.53
N ASP A 73 -30.73 -15.74 17.86
CA ASP A 73 -30.92 -15.97 16.43
C ASP A 73 -32.14 -15.21 15.85
N GLU A 74 -31.97 -13.93 15.54
CA GLU A 74 -32.79 -13.25 14.53
C GLU A 74 -31.86 -12.79 13.40
N GLU A 75 -32.21 -13.14 12.16
CA GLU A 75 -31.49 -12.72 10.96
C GLU A 75 -31.23 -11.21 11.01
N PHE A 76 -29.98 -10.84 11.28
CA PHE A 76 -29.52 -9.47 11.26
C PHE A 76 -29.69 -8.94 9.83
N ILE A 77 -30.82 -8.29 9.56
CA ILE A 77 -30.98 -7.46 8.37
C ILE A 77 -30.22 -6.17 8.68
N PRO A 78 -29.01 -5.96 8.12
CA PRO A 78 -28.26 -4.75 8.38
C PRO A 78 -29.12 -3.54 7.98
N PRO A 79 -29.16 -2.47 8.80
CA PRO A 79 -29.86 -1.25 8.45
C PRO A 79 -29.34 -0.74 7.10
N PRO A 80 -30.19 -0.10 6.26
CA PRO A 80 -29.79 0.38 4.95
C PRO A 80 -28.58 1.29 5.14
N MET A 81 -27.44 0.83 4.64
CA MET A 81 -26.19 1.57 4.68
C MET A 81 -26.46 2.97 4.10
N PRO A 82 -25.99 4.06 4.75
CA PRO A 82 -26.04 5.38 4.12
C PRO A 82 -25.42 5.24 2.72
N PRO A 83 -25.98 5.91 1.68
CA PRO A 83 -25.48 5.75 0.32
C PRO A 83 -23.99 6.07 0.31
N ASP A 84 -23.19 5.02 0.14
CA ASP A 84 -21.74 5.09 0.00
C ASP A 84 -21.44 6.05 -1.15
N LYS A 85 -20.94 7.24 -0.83
CA LYS A 85 -20.31 8.10 -1.84
C LYS A 85 -19.05 7.44 -2.44
N THR A 86 -18.67 6.26 -1.94
CA THR A 86 -17.49 5.47 -2.31
C THR A 86 -17.78 4.35 -3.32
N ARG A 87 -19.03 4.13 -3.73
CA ARG A 87 -19.38 3.09 -4.73
C ARG A 87 -19.07 3.47 -6.18
N LEU A 88 -18.63 4.70 -6.42
CA LEU A 88 -18.22 5.13 -7.75
C LEU A 88 -16.76 4.71 -7.99
N PRO A 89 -16.45 4.07 -9.12
CA PRO A 89 -15.07 3.77 -9.47
C PRO A 89 -14.27 5.07 -9.54
N HIS A 90 -13.09 5.07 -8.92
CA HIS A 90 -12.18 6.20 -9.01
C HIS A 90 -11.71 6.35 -10.46
N ILE A 91 -11.95 7.53 -11.02
CA ILE A 91 -11.55 7.91 -12.37
C ILE A 91 -10.25 8.69 -12.26
N ILE A 92 -9.21 8.18 -12.92
CA ILE A 92 -7.87 8.76 -12.94
C ILE A 92 -7.88 9.97 -13.88
N ASN A 93 -7.46 11.12 -13.38
CA ASN A 93 -7.31 12.33 -14.18
C ASN A 93 -5.91 12.45 -14.82
N GLN A 94 -5.69 13.50 -15.61
CA GLN A 94 -4.40 13.71 -16.31
C GLN A 94 -3.20 13.90 -15.36
N SER A 95 -3.37 14.59 -14.23
CA SER A 95 -2.27 14.85 -13.29
C SER A 95 -1.89 13.60 -12.50
N GLU A 96 -2.88 12.81 -12.08
CA GLU A 96 -2.69 11.50 -11.45
C GLU A 96 -2.01 10.53 -12.41
N LEU A 97 -2.43 10.48 -13.68
CA LEU A 97 -1.77 9.68 -14.70
C LEU A 97 -0.32 10.12 -14.91
N ASN A 98 -0.04 11.43 -14.93
CA ASN A 98 1.32 11.97 -15.05
C ASN A 98 2.17 11.62 -13.81
N ASN A 99 1.61 11.65 -12.62
CA ASN A 99 2.30 11.28 -11.38
C ASN A 99 2.62 9.78 -11.37
N LEU A 100 1.66 8.93 -11.74
CA LEU A 100 1.88 7.48 -11.83
C LEU A 100 3.01 7.14 -12.82
N VAL A 101 3.05 7.82 -13.97
CA VAL A 101 4.13 7.68 -14.94
C VAL A 101 5.50 8.08 -14.36
N ARG A 102 5.55 9.13 -13.54
CA ARG A 102 6.78 9.58 -12.87
C ARG A 102 7.22 8.61 -11.77
N ASP A 103 6.30 8.17 -10.92
CA ASP A 103 6.57 7.26 -9.81
C ASP A 103 7.08 5.91 -10.29
N LEU A 104 6.53 5.43 -11.41
CA LEU A 104 6.96 4.19 -12.06
C LEU A 104 8.15 4.38 -13.01
N ASN A 105 8.62 5.61 -13.20
CA ASN A 105 9.72 5.97 -14.11
C ASN A 105 9.57 5.38 -15.52
N LEU A 106 8.39 5.51 -16.10
CA LEU A 106 8.08 4.90 -17.41
C LEU A 106 8.68 5.68 -18.57
N THR A 107 9.13 4.96 -19.60
CA THR A 107 9.49 5.60 -20.87
C THR A 107 8.27 6.19 -21.56
N LYS A 108 8.51 7.02 -22.57
CA LYS A 108 7.47 7.64 -23.40
C LYS A 108 6.46 6.62 -23.95
N ASP A 109 6.97 5.55 -24.56
CA ASP A 109 6.14 4.52 -25.20
C ASP A 109 5.39 3.67 -24.15
N GLN A 110 6.04 3.39 -23.01
CA GLN A 110 5.41 2.69 -21.89
C GLN A 110 4.29 3.51 -21.25
N SER A 111 4.49 4.81 -21.10
CA SER A 111 3.50 5.74 -20.55
C SER A 111 2.26 5.82 -21.43
N GLU A 112 2.47 5.89 -22.75
CA GLU A 112 1.38 5.87 -23.72
C GLU A 112 0.62 4.52 -23.69
N LEU A 113 1.34 3.40 -23.66
CA LEU A 113 0.73 2.07 -23.58
C LEU A 113 -0.10 1.92 -22.31
N LEU A 114 0.42 2.37 -21.15
CA LEU A 114 -0.31 2.39 -19.88
C LEU A 114 -1.59 3.20 -20.01
N GLY A 115 -1.51 4.44 -20.48
CA GLY A 115 -2.66 5.30 -20.68
C GLY A 115 -3.70 4.69 -21.64
N SER A 116 -3.25 4.04 -22.71
CA SER A 116 -4.13 3.34 -23.66
C SER A 116 -4.90 2.19 -23.00
N ARG A 117 -4.24 1.40 -22.14
CA ARG A 117 -4.87 0.32 -21.38
C ARG A 117 -5.88 0.84 -20.36
N LEU A 118 -5.50 1.86 -19.57
CA LEU A 118 -6.39 2.49 -18.59
C LEU A 118 -7.62 3.11 -19.27
N LYS A 119 -7.45 3.71 -20.45
CA LYS A 119 -8.56 4.21 -21.27
C LYS A 119 -9.49 3.08 -21.71
N GLY A 120 -8.93 1.95 -22.17
CA GLY A 120 -9.71 0.77 -22.56
C GLY A 120 -10.49 0.13 -21.40
N TRP A 121 -10.05 0.33 -20.16
CA TRP A 121 -10.75 -0.10 -18.95
C TRP A 121 -11.77 0.92 -18.43
N ASN A 122 -11.95 2.06 -19.11
CA ASN A 122 -12.78 3.18 -18.66
C ASN A 122 -12.38 3.70 -17.26
N LEU A 123 -11.08 3.68 -16.96
CA LEU A 123 -10.52 4.18 -15.70
C LEU A 123 -9.92 5.59 -15.83
N LEU A 124 -9.85 6.14 -17.04
CA LEU A 124 -9.38 7.50 -17.26
C LEU A 124 -10.56 8.45 -17.44
N ASP A 125 -10.37 9.69 -16.98
CA ASP A 125 -11.28 10.79 -17.26
C ASP A 125 -11.35 11.05 -18.78
N GLU A 126 -12.52 11.44 -19.30
CA GLU A 126 -12.73 11.70 -20.73
C GLU A 126 -11.80 12.78 -21.28
N GLU A 127 -11.41 13.75 -20.46
CA GLU A 127 -10.50 14.83 -20.84
C GLU A 127 -9.02 14.39 -20.88
N THR A 128 -8.70 13.18 -20.39
CA THR A 128 -7.32 12.69 -20.31
C THR A 128 -6.77 12.33 -21.69
N LYS A 129 -5.63 12.94 -22.04
CA LYS A 129 -4.97 12.78 -23.34
C LYS A 129 -3.82 11.80 -23.22
N VAL A 130 -4.06 10.54 -23.59
CA VAL A 130 -3.01 9.51 -23.70
C VAL A 130 -1.89 9.93 -24.67
N SER A 131 -2.25 10.64 -25.75
CA SER A 131 -1.30 11.17 -26.74
C SER A 131 -0.37 12.25 -26.18
N PHE A 132 -0.66 12.82 -25.00
CA PHE A 132 0.20 13.79 -24.33
C PHE A 132 1.63 13.28 -24.15
N PHE A 133 1.78 11.99 -23.81
CA PHE A 133 3.10 11.38 -23.65
C PHE A 133 3.91 11.38 -24.95
N ARG A 134 3.28 11.40 -26.13
CA ARG A 134 3.98 11.48 -27.42
C ARG A 134 4.69 12.82 -27.65
N THR A 135 4.21 13.88 -27.04
CA THR A 135 4.75 15.23 -27.27
C THR A 135 5.24 15.90 -25.99
N ARG A 136 5.19 15.24 -24.83
CA ARG A 136 5.57 15.85 -23.54
C ARG A 136 6.95 16.52 -23.54
N GLN A 137 7.92 16.02 -24.31
CA GLN A 137 9.25 16.61 -24.40
C GLN A 137 9.35 17.83 -25.33
N SER A 138 8.31 18.14 -26.13
CA SER A 138 8.37 19.20 -27.14
C SER A 138 8.61 20.57 -26.53
N ASP A 139 7.95 20.84 -25.41
CA ASP A 139 7.99 22.14 -24.73
C ASP A 139 9.38 22.41 -24.17
N PHE A 140 10.10 21.34 -23.78
CA PHE A 140 11.47 21.43 -23.33
C PHE A 140 12.46 21.46 -24.49
N SER A 141 12.18 20.78 -25.60
CA SER A 141 13.11 20.62 -26.73
C SER A 141 13.57 21.95 -27.32
N VAL A 142 12.76 23.01 -27.21
CA VAL A 142 13.12 24.36 -27.66
C VAL A 142 14.31 24.95 -26.90
N HIS A 143 14.54 24.51 -25.67
CA HIS A 143 15.62 24.98 -24.80
C HIS A 143 16.87 24.10 -24.82
N PHE A 144 16.89 23.05 -25.65
CA PHE A 144 18.04 22.18 -25.82
C PHE A 144 18.54 22.23 -27.26
N GLU A 145 19.86 22.28 -27.42
CA GLU A 145 20.51 22.25 -28.72
C GLU A 145 21.50 21.09 -28.79
N MET A 146 21.59 20.49 -29.97
CA MET A 146 22.49 19.38 -30.23
C MET A 146 23.56 19.81 -31.22
N GLN A 147 24.81 19.89 -30.74
CA GLN A 147 25.98 20.16 -31.56
C GLN A 147 26.85 18.91 -31.65
N GLY A 148 26.83 18.24 -32.81
CA GLY A 148 27.49 16.94 -32.97
C GLY A 148 26.85 15.87 -32.08
N SER A 149 27.62 15.32 -31.14
CA SER A 149 27.16 14.33 -30.15
C SER A 149 26.82 14.94 -28.78
N LEU A 150 26.98 16.25 -28.60
CA LEU A 150 26.73 16.93 -27.34
C LEU A 150 25.37 17.63 -27.37
N CYS A 151 24.51 17.32 -26.40
CA CYS A 151 23.27 18.03 -26.14
C CYS A 151 23.44 18.93 -24.92
N TYR A 152 23.13 20.21 -25.03
CA TYR A 152 23.23 21.16 -23.93
C TYR A 152 21.98 22.05 -23.84
N CYS A 153 21.71 22.55 -22.64
CA CYS A 153 20.61 23.47 -22.37
C CYS A 153 21.05 24.91 -22.68
N ASN A 154 20.29 25.60 -23.52
CA ASN A 154 20.56 26.98 -23.94
C ASN A 154 20.03 28.00 -22.92
N ASN A 155 19.00 27.65 -22.16
CA ASN A 155 18.36 28.55 -21.22
C ASN A 155 17.79 27.76 -20.03
N VAL A 156 18.56 27.75 -18.93
CA VAL A 156 18.18 27.05 -17.70
C VAL A 156 17.00 27.75 -17.03
N ASP A 157 16.95 29.08 -17.03
CA ASP A 157 15.90 29.85 -16.37
C ASP A 157 14.51 29.52 -16.95
N CYS A 158 14.38 29.50 -18.28
CA CYS A 158 13.12 29.11 -18.93
C CYS A 158 12.72 27.66 -18.63
N VAL A 159 13.68 26.74 -18.51
CA VAL A 159 13.38 25.35 -18.16
C VAL A 159 12.88 25.24 -16.72
N MET A 160 13.46 25.98 -15.78
CA MET A 160 13.02 25.97 -14.38
C MET A 160 11.63 26.61 -14.23
N GLU A 161 11.36 27.71 -14.93
CA GLU A 161 10.03 28.31 -15.00
C GLU A 161 8.97 27.33 -15.54
N LEU A 162 9.29 26.60 -16.62
CA LEU A 162 8.40 25.58 -17.20
C LEU A 162 8.15 24.39 -16.26
N LEU A 163 9.12 24.06 -15.41
CA LEU A 163 8.99 23.01 -14.40
C LEU A 163 8.23 23.49 -13.15
N GLY A 164 8.02 24.80 -13.00
CA GLY A 164 7.38 25.42 -11.85
C GLY A 164 8.21 25.30 -10.57
N VAL A 165 9.55 25.36 -10.70
CA VAL A 165 10.52 25.33 -9.60
C VAL A 165 11.07 26.71 -9.31
#